data_AF-A0A7Y5HZM4-F1
#
_entry.id   AF-A0A7Y5HZM4-F1
#
_cell.length_a   1.000
_cell.length_b   1.000
_cell.length_c   1.000
_cell.angle_alpha   90.00
_cell.angle_beta   90.00
_cell.angle_gamma   90.00
#
_symmetry.space_group_name_H-M   'P 1'
#
loop_
_entity.id
_entity.type
_entity.pdbx_description
1 polymer ?
#
loop_
_entity_poly.entity_id
_entity_poly.type
_entity_poly.pdbx_seq_one_letter_code
_entity_poly.pdbx_strand_id
1 'polypeptide(L)' 'MTHVVSENCIKCKYTDCVDVCPVDCFVEGPNMLVINPDECIDCAVCVP' A
#
# COMPACT_ATOMS: atom_id res chain seq x y z
N MET A 1 -3.98 4.90 -12.63
CA MET A 1 -3.98 5.92 -11.56
C MET A 1 -3.75 5.23 -10.23
N THR A 2 -2.48 5.11 -9.86
CA THR A 2 -2.00 4.47 -8.64
C THR A 2 -2.77 4.89 -7.38
N HIS A 3 -3.08 3.93 -6.53
CA HIS A 3 -3.62 4.18 -5.19
C HIS A 3 -2.56 4.80 -4.25
N VAL A 4 -3.02 5.63 -3.31
CA VAL A 4 -2.16 6.34 -2.36
C VAL A 4 -2.54 5.96 -0.94
N VAL A 5 -1.54 5.64 -0.13
CA VAL A 5 -1.74 5.35 1.30
C VAL A 5 -2.00 6.67 2.04
N SER A 6 -3.11 6.74 2.77
CA SER A 6 -3.48 7.91 3.58
C SER A 6 -2.65 8.00 4.86
N GLU A 7 -2.60 9.20 5.45
CA GLU A 7 -1.94 9.51 6.72
C GLU A 7 -2.42 8.62 7.88
N ASN A 8 -3.62 8.05 7.80
CA ASN A 8 -4.15 7.09 8.78
C ASN A 8 -3.28 5.82 8.92
N CYS A 9 -2.43 5.51 7.94
CA CYS A 9 -1.48 4.41 8.04
C CYS A 9 -0.34 4.70 9.04
N ILE A 10 -0.03 5.98 9.29
CA ILE A 10 1.10 6.40 10.14
C ILE A 10 0.90 5.89 11.57
N LYS A 11 1.89 5.15 12.08
CA LYS A 11 1.90 4.46 13.40
C LYS A 11 0.86 3.35 13.58
N CYS A 12 -0.05 3.15 12.64
CA CYS A 12 -0.95 2.01 12.60
C CYS A 12 -0.25 0.80 11.96
N LYS A 13 0.18 0.97 10.69
CA LYS A 13 0.94 -0.04 9.92
C LYS A 13 0.44 -1.48 10.12
N TYR A 14 -0.84 -1.71 9.86
CA TYR A 14 -1.47 -3.03 10.03
C TYR A 14 -0.95 -4.09 9.05
N THR A 15 -0.39 -3.67 7.91
CA THR A 15 0.21 -4.52 6.85
C THR A 15 -0.76 -5.43 6.07
N ASP A 16 -2.06 -5.46 6.39
CA ASP A 16 -3.07 -6.27 5.67
C ASP A 16 -3.15 -5.98 4.16
N CYS A 17 -2.79 -4.77 3.74
CA CYS A 17 -2.80 -4.37 2.34
C CYS A 17 -1.71 -5.06 1.49
N VAL A 18 -0.65 -5.58 2.12
CA VAL A 18 0.45 -6.29 1.45
C VAL A 18 -0.01 -7.68 1.03
N ASP A 19 -0.72 -8.40 1.90
CA ASP A 19 -1.16 -9.78 1.66
C ASP A 19 -2.11 -9.92 0.44
N VAL A 20 -2.82 -8.84 0.11
CA VAL A 20 -3.77 -8.81 -1.00
C VAL A 20 -3.18 -8.20 -2.28
N CYS A 21 -1.94 -7.70 -2.24
CA CYS A 21 -1.31 -7.07 -3.39
C CYS A 21 -0.79 -8.14 -4.37
N PRO A 22 -1.27 -8.22 -5.62
CA PRO A 22 -0.86 -9.27 -6.56
C PRO A 22 0.56 -9.08 -7.12
N VAL A 23 1.17 -7.92 -6.90
CA VAL A 23 2.46 -7.50 -7.48
C VAL A 23 3.45 -6.99 -6.43
N ASP A 24 3.12 -7.15 -5.13
CA ASP A 24 3.97 -6.76 -4.00
C ASP A 24 4.56 -5.34 -4.08
N CYS A 25 3.78 -4.36 -4.58
CA CYS A 25 4.27 -3.00 -4.84
C CYS A 25 4.33 -2.08 -3.60
N PHE A 26 4.33 -2.64 -2.38
CA PHE A 26 4.38 -1.87 -1.14
C PHE A 26 5.81 -1.74 -0.62
N VAL A 27 6.21 -0.51 -0.30
CA VAL A 27 7.51 -0.19 0.29
C VAL A 27 7.34 0.13 1.77
N GLU A 28 8.16 -0.49 2.61
CA GLU A 28 8.11 -0.35 4.05
C GLU A 28 8.92 0.85 4.55
N GLY A 29 8.24 1.82 5.17
CA GLY A 29 8.86 2.91 5.91
C GLY A 29 8.90 2.65 7.43
N PRO A 30 9.52 3.58 8.20
CA PRO A 30 9.68 3.44 9.65
C PRO A 30 8.35 3.32 10.42
N ASN A 31 7.30 3.99 9.94
CA ASN A 31 6.01 4.09 10.61
C ASN A 31 4.79 4.04 9.67
N MET A 32 4.99 3.85 8.37
CA MET A 32 3.93 3.77 7.36
C MET A 32 4.38 2.91 6.18
N LEU A 33 3.41 2.43 5.40
CA LEU A 33 3.64 1.81 4.09
C LEU A 33 3.38 2.83 2.98
N VAL A 34 4.06 2.67 1.85
CA VAL A 34 3.88 3.50 0.65
C VAL A 34 3.71 2.59 -0.56
N ILE A 35 2.90 2.98 -1.54
CA ILE A 35 2.71 2.25 -2.79
C ILE A 35 3.69 2.80 -3.83
N ASN A 36 4.42 1.91 -4.49
CA ASN A 36 5.24 2.25 -5.65
C ASN A 36 4.34 2.46 -6.89
N PRO A 37 4.28 3.69 -7.46
CA PRO A 37 3.40 3.96 -8.59
C PRO A 37 3.80 3.26 -9.89
N ASP A 38 5.07 2.91 -10.06
CA ASP A 38 5.56 2.27 -11.28
C ASP A 38 5.24 0.77 -11.33
N GLU A 39 5.03 0.14 -10.16
CA GLU A 39 4.71 -1.29 -10.04
C GLU A 39 3.22 -1.55 -9.80
N CYS A 40 2.47 -0.54 -9.35
CA CYS A 40 1.04 -0.68 -9.09
C CYS A 40 0.24 -0.84 -10.39
N ILE A 41 -0.58 -1.90 -10.45
CA ILE A 41 -1.41 -2.24 -11.61
C ILE A 41 -2.89 -1.80 -11.49
N ASP A 42 -3.24 -0.94 -10.53
CA ASP A 42 -4.60 -0.41 -10.36
C ASP A 42 -5.70 -1.47 -10.10
N CYS A 43 -5.36 -2.56 -9.42
CA CYS A 43 -6.32 -3.64 -9.15
C CYS A 43 -7.38 -3.29 -8.07
N ALA A 44 -7.19 -2.23 -7.30
CA ALA A 44 -8.07 -1.77 -6.21
C ALA A 44 -8.39 -2.78 -5.08
N VAL A 45 -7.74 -3.94 -5.01
CA VAL A 45 -7.99 -4.98 -3.99
C VAL A 45 -7.54 -4.55 -2.58
N CYS A 46 -6.53 -3.67 -2.51
CA CYS A 46 -6.00 -3.15 -1.25
C CYS A 46 -6.74 -1.91 -0.71
N VAL A 47 -7.81 -1.47 -1.37
CA VAL A 47 -8.62 -0.32 -0.96
C VAL A 47 -9.80 -0.81 -0.10
N PRO A 48 -9.86 -0.46 1.20
CA PRO A 48 -11.04 -0.71 2.03
C PRO A 48 -12.20 0.22 1.71
#